data_AF-A0A7R9V1E8-F1
#
_entry.id   AF-A0A7R9V1E8-F1
#
_cell.length_a   1.000
_cell.length_b   1.000
_cell.length_c   1.000
_cell.angle_alpha   90.00
_cell.angle_beta   90.00
_cell.angle_gamma   90.00
#
_symmetry.space_group_name_H-M   'P 1'
#
loop_
_entity.id
_entity.type
_entity.pdbx_description
1 polymer ?
#
loop_
_entity_poly.entity_id
_entity_poly.type
_entity_poly.pdbx_seq_one_letter_code
_entity_poly.pdbx_strand_id
1 'polypeptide(L)'
;SEETEDGVRRCLQENLYFGLEPTQVHVFTADTSTPMVSEDGKVTMGALHRVAKHDGGSGELFRALRASGTLSHMRRAGVRCLDVHALEDNAMARIADATFLGYCHSIGLDCAAKVIDPDAVQMTTYGYAMAAGVLPGGGAAEDGPVMETLPGM
;
A
#
# COMPACT_ATOMS: atom_id res chain seq x y z
N SER A 1 2.93 -7.70 -9.88
CA SER A 1 4.01 -7.55 -10.86
C SER A 1 3.52 -8.11 -12.19
N GLU A 2 4.30 -7.99 -13.27
CA GLU A 2 3.97 -8.59 -14.57
C GLU A 2 3.77 -10.11 -14.44
N GLU A 3 4.55 -10.76 -13.56
CA GLU A 3 4.48 -12.20 -13.30
C GLU A 3 3.17 -12.65 -12.65
N THR A 4 2.52 -11.79 -11.87
CA THR A 4 1.28 -12.13 -11.13
C THR A 4 0.00 -11.63 -11.79
N GLU A 5 0.10 -10.74 -12.77
CA GLU A 5 -1.05 -10.08 -13.39
C GLU A 5 -2.00 -11.09 -14.06
N ASP A 6 -1.46 -11.98 -14.89
CA ASP A 6 -2.25 -12.95 -15.65
C ASP A 6 -3.01 -13.91 -14.73
N GLY A 7 -2.36 -14.35 -13.64
CA GLY A 7 -2.97 -15.22 -12.63
C GLY A 7 -4.13 -14.52 -11.91
N VAL A 8 -3.92 -13.26 -11.52
CA VAL A 8 -4.97 -12.45 -10.85
C VAL A 8 -6.15 -12.21 -11.78
N ARG A 9 -5.91 -11.82 -13.03
CA ARG A 9 -6.98 -11.58 -14.01
C ARG A 9 -7.80 -12.83 -14.27
N ARG A 10 -7.14 -13.98 -14.41
CA ARG A 10 -7.81 -15.27 -14.60
C ARG A 10 -8.66 -15.64 -13.39
N CYS A 11 -8.11 -15.53 -12.18
CA CYS A 11 -8.84 -15.79 -10.94
C CYS A 11 -10.09 -14.91 -10.83
N LEU A 12 -9.99 -13.62 -11.14
CA LEU A 12 -11.15 -12.71 -11.13
C LEU A 12 -12.22 -13.13 -12.14
N GLN A 13 -11.84 -13.53 -13.35
CA GLN A 13 -12.78 -13.97 -14.38
C GLN A 13 -13.48 -15.29 -14.02
N GLU A 14 -12.71 -16.29 -13.56
CA GLU A 14 -13.22 -17.61 -13.18
C GLU A 14 -14.19 -17.54 -11.99
N ASN A 15 -13.98 -16.59 -11.08
CA ASN A 15 -14.81 -16.38 -9.89
C ASN A 15 -15.88 -15.29 -10.07
N LEU A 16 -16.17 -14.87 -11.32
CA LEU A 16 -17.19 -13.84 -11.62
C LEU A 16 -16.99 -12.55 -10.80
N TYR A 17 -15.75 -12.11 -10.67
CA TYR A 17 -15.32 -10.93 -9.91
C TYR A 17 -15.82 -10.92 -8.45
N PHE A 18 -16.10 -12.10 -7.88
CA PHE A 18 -16.64 -12.26 -6.53
C PHE A 18 -17.95 -11.46 -6.31
N GLY A 19 -18.74 -11.28 -7.37
CA GLY A 19 -20.01 -10.53 -7.34
C GLY A 19 -19.88 -9.02 -7.55
N LEU A 20 -18.67 -8.51 -7.82
CA LEU A 20 -18.46 -7.11 -8.20
C LEU A 20 -18.65 -6.93 -9.72
N GLU A 21 -19.01 -5.71 -10.12
CA GLU A 21 -19.05 -5.38 -11.55
C GLU A 21 -17.63 -5.30 -12.12
N PRO A 22 -17.36 -5.87 -13.31
CA PRO A 22 -16.03 -5.80 -13.93
C PRO A 22 -15.52 -4.36 -14.13
N THR A 23 -16.44 -3.40 -14.25
CA THR A 23 -16.13 -1.97 -14.37
C THR A 23 -15.63 -1.33 -13.08
N GLN A 24 -15.85 -1.96 -11.93
CA GLN A 24 -15.39 -1.49 -10.62
C GLN A 24 -14.00 -2.02 -10.25
N VAL A 25 -13.51 -3.04 -10.96
CA VAL A 25 -12.25 -3.72 -10.65
C VAL A 25 -11.18 -3.34 -11.66
N HIS A 26 -10.20 -2.56 -11.22
CA HIS A 26 -9.07 -2.13 -12.05
C HIS A 26 -7.79 -2.83 -11.62
N VAL A 27 -7.33 -3.79 -12.43
CA VAL A 27 -6.01 -4.43 -12.25
C VAL A 27 -4.99 -3.66 -13.09
N PHE A 28 -3.91 -3.22 -12.46
CA PHE A 28 -2.78 -2.57 -13.09
C PHE A 28 -1.47 -3.09 -12.50
N THR A 29 -0.39 -2.96 -13.27
CA THR A 29 0.95 -3.34 -12.86
C THR A 29 1.86 -2.12 -12.81
N ALA A 30 2.83 -2.16 -11.90
CA ALA A 30 3.94 -1.21 -11.92
C ALA A 30 4.92 -1.70 -12.99
N ASP A 31 4.95 -1.01 -14.13
CA ASP A 31 5.88 -1.28 -15.25
C ASP A 31 7.34 -0.91 -14.91
N THR A 32 7.63 -0.55 -13.66
CA THR A 32 9.00 -0.24 -13.28
C THR A 32 9.71 -1.42 -12.67
N SER A 33 10.44 -2.10 -13.53
CA SER A 33 11.52 -3.00 -13.12
C SER A 33 12.81 -2.17 -12.99
N THR A 34 13.33 -1.98 -11.78
CA THR A 34 14.57 -1.22 -11.57
C THR A 34 15.76 -2.16 -11.76
N PRO A 35 16.79 -1.80 -12.55
CA PRO A 35 17.97 -2.64 -12.70
C PRO A 35 18.67 -2.78 -11.35
N MET A 36 19.02 -4.01 -10.99
CA MET A 36 19.82 -4.25 -9.80
C MET A 36 21.25 -3.81 -10.08
N VAL A 37 21.84 -3.08 -9.13
CA VAL A 37 23.18 -2.54 -9.22
C VAL A 37 24.01 -3.16 -8.09
N SER A 38 25.20 -3.64 -8.41
CA SER A 38 26.15 -4.12 -7.41
C SER A 38 26.70 -2.97 -6.56
N GLU A 39 27.35 -3.29 -5.44
CA GLU A 39 28.01 -2.28 -4.60
C GLU A 39 29.03 -1.43 -5.37
N ASP A 40 29.65 -2.01 -6.41
CA ASP A 40 30.57 -1.32 -7.33
C ASP A 40 29.89 -0.41 -8.36
N GLY A 41 28.57 -0.23 -8.31
CA GLY A 41 27.81 0.59 -9.26
C GLY A 41 27.58 -0.05 -10.63
N LYS A 42 27.82 -1.36 -10.79
CA LYS A 42 27.64 -2.08 -12.06
C LYS A 42 26.26 -2.73 -12.12
N VAL A 43 25.65 -2.72 -13.30
CA VAL A 43 24.36 -3.41 -13.52
C VAL A 43 24.57 -4.93 -13.42
N THR A 44 23.79 -5.57 -12.56
CA THR A 44 23.84 -7.01 -12.36
C THR A 44 23.06 -7.72 -13.48
N MET A 45 23.62 -8.83 -13.97
CA MET A 45 22.98 -9.67 -14.99
C MET A 45 22.34 -10.88 -14.33
N GLY A 46 21.08 -11.17 -14.66
CA GLY A 46 20.37 -12.37 -14.19
C GLY A 46 20.60 -13.58 -15.10
N ALA A 47 20.87 -13.34 -16.38
CA ALA A 47 21.34 -14.34 -17.35
C ALA A 47 22.23 -13.67 -18.39
N LEU A 48 22.92 -14.45 -19.23
CA LEU A 48 23.88 -13.94 -20.23
C LEU A 48 23.29 -12.86 -21.16
N HIS A 49 21.97 -12.87 -21.37
CA HIS A 49 21.22 -11.96 -22.23
C HIS A 49 20.10 -11.20 -21.48
N ARG A 50 20.11 -11.19 -20.14
CA ARG A 50 19.03 -10.60 -19.33
C ARG A 50 19.58 -9.84 -18.13
N VAL A 51 19.28 -8.54 -18.05
CA VAL A 51 19.58 -7.70 -16.89
C VAL A 51 18.76 -8.18 -15.70
N ALA A 52 19.40 -8.27 -14.54
CA ALA A 52 18.73 -8.58 -13.29
C ALA A 52 17.91 -7.36 -12.86
N LYS A 53 16.63 -7.58 -12.59
CA LYS A 53 15.67 -6.54 -12.30
C LYS A 53 15.03 -6.82 -10.94
N HIS A 54 14.73 -5.77 -10.20
CA HIS A 54 13.92 -5.83 -8.99
C HIS A 54 12.54 -5.27 -9.29
N ASP A 55 11.52 -5.95 -8.81
CA ASP A 55 10.16 -5.42 -8.78
C ASP A 55 10.17 -4.20 -7.85
N GLY A 56 9.84 -3.03 -8.39
CA GLY A 56 9.84 -1.80 -7.62
C GLY A 56 9.07 -1.96 -6.29
N GLY A 57 9.66 -1.50 -5.19
CA GLY A 57 9.06 -1.61 -3.86
C GLY A 57 7.71 -0.90 -3.74
N SER A 58 7.05 -1.03 -2.58
CA SER A 58 5.69 -0.51 -2.35
C SER A 58 5.49 0.98 -2.70
N GLY A 59 6.54 1.80 -2.62
CA GLY A 59 6.51 3.21 -3.02
C GLY A 59 6.23 3.47 -4.51
N GLU A 60 6.44 2.47 -5.38
CA GLU A 60 6.16 2.58 -6.81
C GLU A 60 4.66 2.55 -7.14
N LEU A 61 3.82 2.20 -6.16
CA LEU A 61 2.36 2.22 -6.27
C LEU A 61 1.85 3.55 -6.85
N PHE A 62 2.33 4.68 -6.32
CA PHE A 62 1.85 6.00 -6.73
C PHE A 62 2.19 6.31 -8.19
N ARG A 63 3.36 5.86 -8.66
CA ARG A 63 3.76 6.03 -10.06
C ARG A 63 2.93 5.13 -10.97
N ALA A 64 2.70 3.89 -10.58
CA ALA A 64 1.86 2.94 -11.31
C ALA A 64 0.39 3.40 -11.42
N LEU A 65 -0.17 3.96 -10.33
CA LEU A 65 -1.52 4.54 -10.31
C LEU A 65 -1.68 5.69 -11.30
N ARG A 66 -0.65 6.54 -11.43
CA ARG A 66 -0.62 7.62 -12.41
C ARG A 66 -0.48 7.10 -13.83
N ALA A 67 0.46 6.18 -14.07
CA ALA A 67 0.75 5.64 -15.40
C ALA A 67 -0.42 4.84 -15.98
N SER A 68 -1.11 4.05 -15.15
CA SER A 68 -2.29 3.25 -15.55
C SER A 68 -3.52 4.10 -15.89
N GLY A 69 -3.53 5.40 -15.56
CA GLY A 69 -4.70 6.26 -15.70
C GLY A 69 -5.81 6.00 -14.67
N THR A 70 -5.61 5.05 -13.75
CA THR A 70 -6.54 4.72 -12.67
C THR A 70 -6.76 5.93 -11.76
N LEU A 71 -5.70 6.69 -11.46
CA LEU A 71 -5.83 7.93 -10.68
C LEU A 71 -6.79 8.94 -11.34
N SER A 72 -6.74 9.07 -12.67
CA SER A 72 -7.64 9.94 -13.42
C SER A 72 -9.07 9.42 -13.44
N HIS A 73 -9.25 8.09 -13.48
CA HIS A 73 -10.56 7.46 -13.33
C HIS A 73 -11.16 7.73 -11.95
N MET A 74 -10.40 7.51 -10.87
CA MET A 74 -10.82 7.78 -9.49
C MET A 74 -11.25 9.24 -9.29
N ARG A 75 -10.49 10.19 -9.86
CA ARG A 75 -10.87 11.61 -9.84
C ARG A 75 -12.20 11.89 -10.55
N ARG A 76 -12.46 11.26 -11.70
CA ARG A 76 -13.74 11.41 -12.42
C ARG A 76 -14.91 10.75 -11.69
N ALA A 77 -14.66 9.64 -11.01
CA ALA A 77 -15.65 8.95 -10.19
C ALA A 77 -15.96 9.69 -8.86
N GLY A 78 -15.21 10.75 -8.53
CA GLY A 78 -15.41 11.53 -7.31
C GLY A 78 -14.87 10.86 -6.05
N VAL A 79 -13.93 9.92 -6.19
CA VAL A 79 -13.26 9.28 -5.05
C VAL A 79 -12.48 10.33 -4.27
N ARG A 80 -12.74 10.42 -2.96
CA ARG A 80 -12.12 11.41 -2.05
C ARG A 80 -11.02 10.84 -1.17
N CYS A 81 -11.03 9.53 -0.95
CA CYS A 81 -10.07 8.86 -0.08
C CYS A 81 -9.64 7.53 -0.71
N LEU A 82 -8.39 7.16 -0.49
CA LEU A 82 -7.80 5.89 -0.91
C LEU A 82 -7.38 5.13 0.33
N ASP A 83 -7.86 3.90 0.46
CA ASP A 83 -7.46 2.97 1.50
C ASP A 83 -6.51 1.94 0.87
N VAL A 84 -5.29 1.83 1.39
CA VAL A 84 -4.20 1.06 0.78
C VAL A 84 -3.76 -0.05 1.73
N HIS A 85 -3.83 -1.29 1.26
CA HIS A 85 -3.47 -2.49 2.02
C HIS A 85 -2.44 -3.34 1.30
N ALA A 86 -1.54 -3.96 2.06
CA ALA A 86 -0.69 -5.03 1.56
C ALA A 86 -1.46 -6.36 1.60
N LEU A 87 -1.52 -7.05 0.45
CA LEU A 87 -2.34 -8.26 0.29
C LEU A 87 -1.72 -9.50 0.92
N GLU A 88 -0.39 -9.55 1.08
CA GLU A 88 0.32 -10.80 1.39
C GLU A 88 0.19 -11.22 2.87
N ASP A 89 -0.06 -10.28 3.80
CA ASP A 89 0.20 -10.56 5.24
C ASP A 89 -0.97 -10.29 6.19
N ASN A 90 -2.10 -9.74 5.74
CA ASN A 90 -3.18 -9.33 6.64
C ASN A 90 -4.56 -9.86 6.23
N ALA A 91 -4.85 -11.11 6.62
CA ALA A 91 -6.17 -11.73 6.43
C ALA A 91 -7.29 -11.07 7.25
N MET A 92 -6.95 -10.33 8.30
CA MET A 92 -7.91 -9.60 9.15
C MET A 92 -8.09 -8.14 8.71
N ALA A 93 -7.50 -7.74 7.57
CA ALA A 93 -7.59 -6.39 7.06
C ALA A 93 -9.06 -6.01 6.82
N ARG A 94 -9.53 -5.00 7.55
CA ARG A 94 -10.84 -4.40 7.35
C ARG A 94 -10.75 -3.41 6.21
N ILE A 95 -10.95 -3.90 4.98
CA ILE A 95 -10.94 -3.08 3.77
C ILE A 95 -12.05 -2.03 3.84
N ALA A 96 -11.72 -0.77 3.57
CA ALA A 96 -12.64 0.37 3.60
C ALA A 96 -13.37 0.54 4.95
N ASP A 97 -12.64 0.47 6.06
CA ASP A 97 -13.16 0.70 7.41
C ASP A 97 -13.77 2.11 7.55
N ALA A 98 -15.10 2.19 7.51
CA ALA A 98 -15.85 3.45 7.55
C ALA A 98 -15.56 4.28 8.81
N THR A 99 -15.22 3.64 9.93
CA THR A 99 -14.92 4.34 11.19
C THR A 99 -13.61 5.10 11.07
N PHE A 100 -12.58 4.43 10.54
CA PHE A 100 -11.27 5.02 10.33
C PHE A 100 -11.32 6.13 9.26
N LEU A 101 -11.98 5.86 8.13
CA LEU A 101 -12.16 6.85 7.07
C LEU A 101 -12.96 8.07 7.55
N GLY A 102 -14.01 7.84 8.34
CA GLY A 102 -14.82 8.89 8.94
C GLY A 102 -14.03 9.76 9.91
N TYR A 103 -13.21 9.14 10.77
CA TYR A 103 -12.32 9.84 11.69
C TYR A 103 -11.32 10.72 10.92
N CYS A 104 -10.62 10.15 9.93
CA CYS A 104 -9.66 10.89 9.10
C CYS A 104 -10.32 12.06 8.38
N HIS A 105 -11.53 11.86 7.85
CA HIS A 105 -12.30 12.91 7.19
C HIS A 105 -12.74 14.02 8.15
N SER A 106 -13.15 13.66 9.38
CA SER A 106 -13.62 14.62 10.38
C SER A 106 -12.52 15.58 10.85
N ILE A 107 -11.28 15.11 10.90
CA ILE A 107 -10.10 15.90 11.29
C ILE A 107 -9.52 16.65 10.09
N GLY A 108 -9.84 16.22 8.86
CA GLY A 108 -9.29 16.81 7.64
C GLY A 108 -7.83 16.41 7.39
N LEU A 109 -7.47 15.16 7.69
CA LEU A 109 -6.13 14.63 7.46
C LEU A 109 -5.91 14.29 5.98
N ASP A 110 -4.71 14.60 5.47
CA ASP A 110 -4.29 14.22 4.11
C ASP A 110 -3.81 12.76 4.04
N CYS A 111 -3.22 12.25 5.12
CA CYS A 111 -2.70 10.89 5.22
C CYS A 111 -2.85 10.39 6.66
N ALA A 112 -3.17 9.11 6.82
CA ALA A 112 -3.26 8.45 8.10
C ALA A 112 -2.78 7.01 7.98
N ALA A 113 -2.19 6.48 9.05
CA ALA A 113 -1.73 5.10 9.13
C ALA A 113 -2.49 4.39 10.26
N LYS A 114 -3.01 3.20 9.97
CA LYS A 114 -3.62 2.33 10.98
C LYS A 114 -2.52 1.47 11.59
N VAL A 115 -2.37 1.55 12.90
CA VAL A 115 -1.36 0.82 13.66
C VAL A 115 -2.02 -0.05 14.72
N ILE A 116 -1.27 -1.05 15.18
CA ILE A 116 -1.62 -1.83 16.37
C ILE A 116 -0.62 -1.48 17.48
N ASP A 117 -1.01 -1.73 18.72
CA ASP A 117 -0.13 -1.58 19.86
C ASP A 117 1.13 -2.45 19.67
N PRO A 118 2.35 -1.88 19.67
CA PRO A 118 3.58 -2.65 19.57
C PRO A 118 3.72 -3.73 20.64
N ASP A 119 3.21 -3.48 21.85
CA ASP A 119 3.29 -4.43 22.96
C ASP A 119 2.40 -5.65 22.75
N ALA A 120 1.41 -5.56 21.84
CA ALA A 120 0.57 -6.68 21.44
C ALA A 120 1.27 -7.64 20.47
N VAL A 121 2.46 -7.31 19.96
CA VAL A 121 3.16 -8.09 18.94
C VAL A 121 4.47 -8.65 19.50
N GLN A 122 4.57 -9.97 19.60
CA GLN A 122 5.74 -10.66 20.18
C GLN A 122 6.98 -10.75 19.25
N MET A 123 7.03 -9.97 18.15
CA MET A 123 8.05 -10.11 17.09
C MET A 123 8.80 -8.81 16.80
N THR A 124 10.12 -8.91 16.60
CA THR A 124 11.09 -7.80 16.56
C THR A 124 11.28 -7.13 15.20
N THR A 125 10.42 -7.38 14.20
CA THR A 125 10.64 -6.89 12.82
C THR A 125 9.41 -6.18 12.24
N TYR A 126 8.98 -5.09 12.88
CA TYR A 126 8.00 -4.15 12.33
C TYR A 126 8.53 -2.71 12.40
N GLY A 127 8.03 -1.85 11.50
CA GLY A 127 8.29 -0.42 11.53
C GLY A 127 7.37 0.29 12.52
N TYR A 128 7.89 1.29 13.23
CA TYR A 128 7.11 2.13 14.14
C TYR A 128 6.64 3.38 13.40
N ALA A 129 5.33 3.64 13.40
CA ALA A 129 4.83 4.94 12.97
C ALA A 129 4.98 5.91 14.14
N MET A 130 5.78 6.95 13.95
CA MET A 130 5.98 8.00 14.94
C MET A 130 5.31 9.27 14.43
N ALA A 131 4.75 10.08 15.34
CA ALA A 131 4.28 11.42 15.00
C ALA A 131 5.40 12.22 14.33
N ALA A 132 5.05 13.02 13.31
CA ALA A 132 6.01 13.81 12.55
C ALA A 132 6.80 14.72 13.50
N GLY A 133 8.09 14.39 13.73
CA GLY A 133 8.97 15.14 14.64
C GLY A 133 9.80 14.29 15.58
N VAL A 134 9.49 12.99 15.77
CA VAL A 134 10.25 12.13 16.69
C VAL A 134 11.38 11.42 15.96
N LEU A 135 12.57 12.02 15.95
CA LEU A 135 13.80 11.23 15.81
C LEU A 135 14.06 10.53 17.16
N PRO A 136 14.51 9.26 17.17
CA PRO A 136 14.86 8.59 18.41
C PRO A 136 16.05 9.32 19.06
N GLY A 137 15.77 10.17 20.05
CA GLY A 137 16.80 10.90 20.79
C GLY A 137 16.54 12.36 21.17
N GLY A 138 15.36 12.95 21.00
CA GLY A 138 15.18 14.32 21.50
C GLY A 138 13.77 14.90 21.45
N GLY A 139 13.27 15.24 22.65
CA GLY A 139 12.31 16.33 22.89
C GLY A 139 10.85 16.05 22.54
N ALA A 140 9.97 16.34 23.49
CA ALA A 140 8.52 16.23 23.35
C ALA A 140 8.02 17.05 22.15
N ALA A 141 7.53 16.35 21.12
CA ALA A 141 6.62 16.88 20.13
C ALA A 141 5.23 16.36 20.49
N GLU A 142 4.22 17.23 20.45
CA GLU A 142 2.85 16.83 20.77
C GLU A 142 2.37 15.72 19.83
N ASP A 143 1.81 14.66 20.42
CA ASP A 143 1.29 13.51 19.69
C ASP A 143 0.22 13.98 18.69
N GLY A 144 0.36 13.57 17.43
CA GLY A 144 -0.71 13.74 16.45
C GLY A 144 -2.00 13.06 16.93
N PRO A 145 -3.18 13.43 16.44
CA PRO A 145 -4.45 12.94 16.96
C PRO A 145 -4.58 11.42 16.78
N VAL A 146 -4.40 10.67 17.86
CA VAL A 146 -4.52 9.20 17.88
C VAL A 146 -5.99 8.81 18.05
N MET A 147 -6.48 7.97 17.14
CA MET A 147 -7.76 7.29 17.31
C MET A 147 -7.54 6.05 18.16
N GLU A 148 -7.97 6.07 19.41
CA GLU A 148 -8.05 4.84 20.21
C GLU A 148 -9.21 3.97 19.72
N THR A 149 -9.02 2.65 19.72
CA THR A 149 -10.08 1.70 19.41
C THR A 149 -11.19 1.81 20.45
N LEU A 150 -12.44 1.94 20.01
CA LEU A 150 -13.60 1.93 20.90
C LEU A 150 -13.69 0.55 21.61
N PRO A 151 -13.96 0.49 22.92
CA PRO A 151 -14.11 -0.79 23.62
C PRO A 151 -15.25 -1.62 23.00
N GLY A 152 -14.93 -2.85 22.58
CA GLY A 152 -15.92 -3.81 22.06
C GLY A 152 -15.97 -3.97 20.53
N MET A 153 -14.95 -3.51 19.80
CA MET A 153 -14.75 -3.80 18.37
C MET A 153 -13.65 -4.81 18.11
#